data_AF-A0A5C7SQD6-F1
#
_entry.id   AF-A0A5C7SQD6-F1
#
_cell.length_a   1.000
_cell.length_b   1.000
_cell.length_c   1.000
_cell.angle_alpha   90.00
_cell.angle_beta   90.00
_cell.angle_gamma   90.00
#
_symmetry.space_group_name_H-M   'P 1'
#
loop_
_entity.id
_entity.type
_entity.pdbx_description
1 polymer ?
#
loop_
_entity_poly.entity_id
_entity_poly.type
_entity_poly.pdbx_seq_one_letter_code
_entity_poly.pdbx_strand_id
1 'polypeptide(L)'
;MQNNDNNSPGDGITASYMISPDYGDAFAWCRLEGVDSRYNLGADSGGWSGPHPISEAPFQDLREWYGRFCKADPWSGKQELDWESFHRDGIELARRVKAEVGPTAKVLYAKPIEDRNFLHQRLREVLDDGSVVIFPDEPMTSSPGWGIAADESDDG
;
A
#
# COMPACT_ATOMS: atom_id res chain seq x y z
N MET A 1 45.99 11.72 -5.90
CA MET A 1 45.50 11.47 -4.54
C MET A 1 43.99 11.45 -4.61
N GLN A 2 43.41 10.26 -4.43
CA GLN A 2 41.97 10.05 -4.34
C GLN A 2 41.39 10.73 -3.08
N ASN A 3 40.09 11.04 -3.15
CA ASN A 3 39.05 10.73 -2.17
C ASN A 3 37.97 11.82 -2.26
N ASN A 4 36.67 11.57 -2.36
CA ASN A 4 35.88 10.35 -2.51
C ASN A 4 34.53 10.86 -3.00
N ASP A 5 34.07 10.39 -4.16
CA ASP A 5 32.68 10.51 -4.54
C ASP A 5 31.86 9.70 -3.53
N ASN A 6 31.31 10.37 -2.52
CA ASN A 6 30.19 9.83 -1.74
C ASN A 6 28.93 9.87 -2.63
N ASN A 7 28.96 9.10 -3.70
CA ASN A 7 27.76 8.66 -4.37
C ASN A 7 27.28 7.42 -3.61
N SER A 8 26.55 7.64 -2.52
CA SER A 8 25.60 6.62 -2.06
C SER A 8 24.71 6.29 -3.27
N PRO A 9 24.54 5.01 -3.65
CA PRO A 9 23.62 4.70 -4.72
C PRO A 9 22.24 5.21 -4.28
N GLY A 10 21.63 6.12 -5.03
CA GLY A 10 20.18 6.29 -4.90
C GLY A 10 19.58 4.89 -5.11
N ASP A 11 18.81 4.38 -4.15
CA ASP A 11 18.55 2.96 -3.84
C ASP A 11 18.03 2.03 -4.98
N GLY A 12 18.09 2.41 -6.26
CA GLY A 12 17.68 1.59 -7.39
C GLY A 12 16.17 1.36 -7.49
N ILE A 13 15.40 1.91 -6.55
CA ILE A 13 13.95 1.86 -6.53
C ILE A 13 13.39 2.77 -7.62
N THR A 14 12.55 2.21 -8.47
CA THR A 14 11.89 2.92 -9.58
C THR A 14 10.39 3.08 -9.38
N ALA A 15 9.78 2.28 -8.50
CA ALA A 15 8.36 2.38 -8.16
C ALA A 15 8.07 1.96 -6.71
N SER A 16 6.98 2.46 -6.18
CA SER A 16 6.40 2.05 -4.89
C SER A 16 4.97 1.54 -5.11
N TYR A 17 4.67 0.36 -4.60
CA TYR A 17 3.33 -0.24 -4.61
C TYR A 17 2.77 -0.26 -3.20
N MET A 18 1.52 0.16 -3.04
CA MET A 18 0.80 0.09 -1.77
C MET A 18 -0.41 -0.82 -1.94
N ILE A 19 -0.38 -1.96 -1.27
CA ILE A 19 -1.49 -2.89 -1.16
C ILE A 19 -2.43 -2.36 -0.08
N SER A 20 -3.57 -1.85 -0.50
CA SER A 20 -4.61 -1.31 0.37
C SER A 20 -5.93 -1.37 -0.38
N PRO A 21 -6.99 -1.95 0.20
CA PRO A 21 -8.30 -1.88 -0.42
C PRO A 21 -8.84 -0.47 -0.23
N ASP A 22 -9.49 0.05 -1.26
CA ASP A 22 -10.22 1.32 -1.21
C ASP A 22 -11.54 1.17 -1.95
N TYR A 23 -12.53 1.95 -1.56
CA TYR A 23 -13.78 2.00 -2.29
C TYR A 23 -13.56 2.58 -3.69
N GLY A 24 -14.31 2.07 -4.67
CA GLY A 24 -14.15 2.48 -6.07
C GLY A 24 -13.25 1.55 -6.89
N ASP A 25 -13.15 0.27 -6.47
CA ASP A 25 -12.52 -0.83 -7.22
C ASP A 25 -10.99 -0.92 -7.13
N ALA A 26 -10.35 -0.06 -6.34
CA ALA A 26 -8.90 -0.07 -6.16
C ALA A 26 -8.47 -1.01 -5.01
N PHE A 27 -7.46 -1.84 -5.25
CA PHE A 27 -6.83 -2.66 -4.20
C PHE A 27 -5.31 -2.64 -4.21
N ALA A 28 -4.70 -1.94 -5.18
CA ALA A 28 -3.32 -1.52 -5.10
C ALA A 28 -3.14 -0.12 -5.70
N TRP A 29 -2.14 0.59 -5.19
CA TRP A 29 -1.74 1.91 -5.65
C TRP A 29 -0.28 1.89 -6.08
N CYS A 30 0.06 2.60 -7.16
CA CYS A 30 1.41 2.65 -7.70
C CYS A 30 1.91 4.10 -7.77
N ARG A 31 3.16 4.33 -7.37
CA ARG A 31 3.87 5.59 -7.52
C ARG A 31 5.19 5.34 -8.25
N LEU A 32 5.53 6.18 -9.21
CA LEU A 32 6.85 6.15 -9.85
C LEU A 32 7.81 7.02 -9.04
N GLU A 33 8.96 6.47 -8.69
CA GLU A 33 9.99 7.21 -7.96
C GLU A 33 10.83 8.06 -8.94
N GLY A 34 11.31 9.22 -8.49
CA GLY A 34 12.05 10.16 -9.33
C GLY A 34 11.20 11.00 -10.28
N VAL A 35 9.89 10.74 -10.34
CA VAL A 35 8.89 11.63 -10.93
C VAL A 35 8.08 12.22 -9.79
N ASP A 36 7.85 13.55 -9.78
CA ASP A 36 6.94 14.17 -8.81
C ASP A 36 5.50 13.71 -9.10
N SER A 37 5.18 12.52 -8.60
CA SER A 37 3.93 11.82 -8.86
C SER A 37 3.29 11.41 -7.53
N ARG A 38 1.99 11.66 -7.43
CA ARG A 38 1.15 11.07 -6.39
C ARG A 38 0.95 9.58 -6.70
N TYR A 39 0.47 8.82 -5.72
CA TYR A 39 0.02 7.46 -5.99
C TYR A 39 -1.15 7.50 -6.98
N ASN A 40 -1.06 6.68 -8.01
CA ASN A 40 -2.09 6.43 -9.00
C ASN A 40 -2.62 5.00 -8.81
N LEU A 41 -3.68 4.67 -9.54
CA LEU A 41 -4.23 3.32 -9.54
C LEU A 41 -3.15 2.30 -9.95
N GLY A 42 -2.93 1.30 -9.09
CA GLY A 42 -1.95 0.23 -9.27
C GLY A 42 -2.58 -1.12 -9.56
N ALA A 43 -3.80 -1.35 -9.07
CA ALA A 43 -4.63 -2.50 -9.45
C ALA A 43 -6.11 -2.27 -9.15
N ASP A 44 -6.95 -2.74 -10.05
CA ASP A 44 -8.41 -2.80 -9.94
C ASP A 44 -8.98 -4.10 -10.53
N SER A 45 -10.30 -4.23 -10.66
CA SER A 45 -10.92 -5.42 -11.29
C SER A 45 -10.56 -5.59 -12.77
N GLY A 46 -10.05 -4.54 -13.41
CA GLY A 46 -9.59 -4.52 -14.80
C GLY A 46 -8.16 -5.01 -14.98
N GLY A 47 -7.32 -4.97 -13.95
CA GLY A 47 -5.97 -5.54 -14.00
C GLY A 47 -4.95 -4.88 -13.10
N TRP A 48 -3.69 -5.28 -13.29
CA TRP A 48 -2.52 -4.67 -12.66
C TRP A 48 -1.92 -3.59 -13.55
N SER A 49 -1.69 -2.40 -12.99
CA SER A 49 -1.16 -1.23 -13.67
C SER A 49 0.09 -0.71 -12.96
N GLY A 50 1.25 -1.24 -13.34
CA GLY A 50 2.55 -0.75 -12.87
C GLY A 50 3.69 -1.16 -13.79
N PRO A 51 4.87 -0.51 -13.67
CA PRO A 51 6.02 -0.81 -14.53
C PRO A 51 6.62 -2.21 -14.30
N HIS A 52 6.37 -2.81 -13.13
CA HIS A 52 6.76 -4.17 -12.81
C HIS A 52 5.55 -5.10 -12.98
N PRO A 53 5.63 -6.12 -13.85
CA PRO A 53 4.53 -7.08 -14.01
C PRO A 53 4.43 -7.99 -12.79
N ILE A 54 3.21 -8.44 -12.49
CA ILE A 54 2.95 -9.57 -11.61
C ILE A 54 2.26 -10.68 -12.41
N SER A 55 2.37 -11.91 -11.96
CA SER A 55 1.66 -13.04 -12.55
C SER A 55 0.17 -13.01 -12.18
N GLU A 56 -0.63 -13.78 -12.92
CA GLU A 56 -2.08 -13.83 -12.75
C GLU A 56 -2.49 -14.34 -11.35
N ALA A 57 -1.71 -15.26 -10.76
CA ALA A 57 -2.10 -15.91 -9.52
C ALA A 57 -2.11 -14.92 -8.31
N PRO A 58 -1.04 -14.16 -8.00
CA PRO A 58 -1.11 -13.12 -6.97
C PRO A 58 -2.14 -12.04 -7.26
N PHE A 59 -2.38 -11.70 -8.53
CA PHE A 59 -3.42 -10.75 -8.90
C PHE A 59 -4.82 -11.26 -8.53
N GLN A 60 -5.15 -12.51 -8.86
CA GLN A 60 -6.45 -13.09 -8.49
C GLN A 60 -6.60 -13.22 -6.97
N ASP A 61 -5.54 -13.59 -6.25
CA ASP A 61 -5.59 -13.67 -4.79
C ASP A 61 -5.81 -12.29 -4.13
N LEU A 62 -5.20 -11.23 -4.68
CA LEU A 62 -5.48 -9.84 -4.30
C LEU A 62 -6.94 -9.46 -4.55
N ARG A 63 -7.47 -9.83 -5.72
CA ARG A 63 -8.86 -9.56 -6.08
C ARG A 63 -9.84 -10.29 -5.16
N GLU A 64 -9.57 -11.54 -4.78
CA GLU A 64 -10.38 -12.28 -3.82
C GLU A 64 -10.32 -11.66 -2.42
N TRP A 65 -9.13 -11.22 -1.99
CA TRP A 65 -8.96 -10.48 -0.75
C TRP A 65 -9.76 -9.17 -0.76
N TYR A 66 -9.69 -8.38 -1.84
CA TYR A 66 -10.53 -7.19 -2.02
C TYR A 66 -12.03 -7.52 -2.02
N GLY A 67 -12.44 -8.63 -2.66
CA GLY A 67 -13.83 -9.08 -2.65
C GLY A 67 -14.38 -9.35 -1.24
N ARG A 68 -13.54 -9.83 -0.31
CA ARG A 68 -13.92 -9.97 1.12
C ARG A 68 -14.19 -8.62 1.77
N PHE A 69 -13.37 -7.61 1.48
CA PHE A 69 -13.58 -6.25 1.94
C PHE A 69 -14.91 -5.67 1.41
N CYS A 70 -15.16 -5.76 0.10
CA CYS A 70 -16.42 -5.27 -0.48
C CYS A 70 -17.65 -5.99 0.08
N LYS A 71 -17.56 -7.30 0.29
CA LYS A 71 -18.66 -8.10 0.83
C LYS A 71 -18.99 -7.71 2.26
N ALA A 72 -17.97 -7.42 3.08
CA ALA A 72 -18.18 -6.97 4.45
C ALA A 72 -18.84 -5.58 4.51
N ASP A 73 -18.61 -4.75 3.49
CA ASP A 73 -19.07 -3.37 3.40
C ASP A 73 -18.86 -2.61 4.72
N PRO A 74 -17.59 -2.39 5.12
CA PRO A 74 -17.26 -1.89 6.46
C PRO A 74 -17.95 -0.56 6.84
N TRP A 75 -18.26 0.30 5.86
CA TRP A 75 -19.00 1.54 6.10
C TRP A 75 -20.42 1.32 6.59
N SER A 76 -21.10 0.29 6.08
CA SER A 76 -22.47 0.02 6.54
C SER A 76 -22.51 -0.69 7.89
N GLY A 77 -21.39 -1.29 8.32
CA GLY A 77 -21.30 -2.08 9.53
C GLY A 77 -22.24 -3.30 9.55
N LYS A 78 -22.78 -3.71 8.39
CA LYS A 78 -23.77 -4.78 8.28
C LYS A 78 -23.16 -6.17 8.45
N GLN A 79 -21.89 -6.34 8.08
CA GLN A 79 -21.14 -7.57 8.25
C GLN A 79 -19.82 -7.26 8.96
N GLU A 80 -19.50 -8.06 9.97
CA GLU A 80 -18.20 -7.96 10.63
C GLU A 80 -17.13 -8.55 9.71
N LEU A 81 -16.08 -7.77 9.47
CA LEU A 81 -14.84 -8.26 8.88
C LEU A 81 -13.90 -8.68 10.01
N ASP A 82 -13.38 -9.91 9.95
CA ASP A 82 -12.24 -10.31 10.77
C ASP A 82 -11.00 -9.57 10.29
N TRP A 83 -10.78 -8.39 10.88
CA TRP A 83 -9.67 -7.50 10.54
C TRP A 83 -8.31 -8.15 10.76
N GLU A 84 -8.15 -8.98 11.80
CA GLU A 84 -6.87 -9.63 12.08
C GLU A 84 -6.50 -10.59 10.95
N SER A 85 -7.43 -11.46 10.56
CA SER A 85 -7.22 -12.36 9.42
C SER A 85 -7.07 -11.59 8.11
N PHE A 86 -7.84 -10.53 7.91
CA PHE A 86 -7.77 -9.70 6.72
C PHE A 86 -6.40 -9.04 6.53
N HIS A 87 -5.82 -8.49 7.61
CA HIS A 87 -4.49 -7.88 7.59
C HIS A 87 -3.39 -8.92 7.39
N ARG A 88 -3.47 -10.06 8.05
CA ARG A 88 -2.50 -11.15 7.88
C ARG A 88 -2.45 -11.59 6.42
N ASP A 89 -3.60 -11.80 5.81
CA ASP A 89 -3.69 -12.23 4.41
C ASP A 89 -3.20 -11.14 3.46
N GLY A 90 -3.55 -9.86 3.70
CA GLY A 90 -3.08 -8.73 2.90
C GLY A 90 -1.54 -8.56 2.92
N ILE A 91 -0.91 -8.80 4.08
CA ILE A 91 0.55 -8.77 4.21
C ILE A 91 1.21 -9.94 3.48
N GLU A 92 0.61 -11.13 3.52
CA GLU A 92 1.12 -12.28 2.78
C GLU A 92 1.02 -12.05 1.26
N LEU A 93 -0.07 -11.44 0.80
CA LEU A 93 -0.20 -11.02 -0.59
C LEU A 93 0.83 -9.96 -0.97
N ALA A 94 1.09 -8.99 -0.10
CA ALA A 94 2.15 -8.00 -0.31
C ALA A 94 3.55 -8.66 -0.43
N ARG A 95 3.83 -9.73 0.34
CA ARG A 95 5.07 -10.54 0.16
C ARG A 95 5.15 -11.20 -1.20
N ARG A 96 4.05 -11.79 -1.67
CA ARG A 96 4.00 -12.43 -2.99
C ARG A 96 4.20 -11.42 -4.11
N VAL A 97 3.57 -10.25 -3.99
CA VAL A 97 3.81 -9.11 -4.90
C VAL A 97 5.28 -8.71 -4.86
N LYS A 98 5.87 -8.51 -3.67
CA LYS A 98 7.28 -8.12 -3.50
C LYS A 98 8.23 -9.10 -4.17
N ALA A 99 7.98 -10.40 -4.05
CA ALA A 99 8.77 -11.44 -4.71
C ALA A 99 8.74 -11.35 -6.24
N GLU A 100 7.65 -10.86 -6.83
CA GLU A 100 7.50 -10.74 -8.29
C GLU A 100 7.99 -9.39 -8.83
N VAL A 101 7.68 -8.28 -8.15
CA VAL A 101 8.12 -6.94 -8.60
C VAL A 101 9.61 -6.71 -8.36
N GLY A 102 10.22 -7.50 -7.46
CA GLY A 102 11.65 -7.55 -7.25
C GLY A 102 12.23 -6.39 -6.43
N PRO A 103 13.56 -6.28 -6.37
CA PRO A 103 14.26 -5.35 -5.49
C PRO A 103 14.20 -3.89 -5.95
N THR A 104 13.83 -3.64 -7.21
CA THR A 104 13.70 -2.28 -7.77
C THR A 104 12.36 -1.64 -7.45
N ALA A 105 11.50 -2.31 -6.68
CA ALA A 105 10.21 -1.80 -6.27
C ALA A 105 10.04 -1.85 -4.76
N LYS A 106 9.51 -0.80 -4.15
CA LYS A 106 9.03 -0.84 -2.75
C LYS A 106 7.63 -1.44 -2.73
N VAL A 107 7.34 -2.28 -1.75
CA VAL A 107 6.00 -2.81 -1.54
C VAL A 107 5.59 -2.55 -0.10
N LEU A 108 4.44 -1.90 0.04
CA LEU A 108 3.85 -1.49 1.29
C LEU A 108 2.49 -2.19 1.45
N TYR A 109 2.19 -2.60 2.67
CA TYR A 109 0.83 -2.89 3.10
C TYR A 109 0.31 -1.70 3.89
N ALA A 110 -0.87 -1.18 3.52
CA ALA A 110 -1.57 -0.17 4.28
C ALA A 110 -2.93 -0.67 4.74
N LYS A 111 -3.27 -0.36 5.99
CA LYS A 111 -4.61 -0.61 6.50
C LYS A 111 -5.65 0.27 5.79
N PRO A 112 -6.82 -0.28 5.44
CA PRO A 112 -7.95 0.54 4.99
C PRO A 112 -8.42 1.48 6.10
N ILE A 113 -8.93 2.66 5.73
CA ILE A 113 -9.40 3.68 6.67
C ILE A 113 -10.61 3.23 7.49
N GLU A 114 -11.34 2.23 6.98
CA GLU A 114 -12.49 1.62 7.63
C GLU A 114 -12.12 0.70 8.79
N ASP A 115 -10.85 0.30 8.94
CA ASP A 115 -10.40 -0.38 10.16
C ASP A 115 -10.52 0.60 11.34
N ARG A 116 -11.25 0.21 12.39
CA ARG A 116 -11.38 1.03 13.61
C ARG A 116 -10.03 1.28 14.29
N ASN A 117 -9.05 0.41 14.05
CA ASN A 117 -7.67 0.55 14.52
C ASN A 117 -6.73 1.14 13.46
N PHE A 118 -7.26 1.83 12.45
CA PHE A 118 -6.50 2.42 11.33
C PHE A 118 -5.35 3.32 11.78
N LEU A 119 -5.56 4.12 12.83
CA LEU A 119 -4.55 5.03 13.37
C LEU A 119 -3.33 4.31 13.97
N HIS A 120 -3.45 3.00 14.24
CA HIS A 120 -2.38 2.18 14.79
C HIS A 120 -1.76 1.31 13.68
N GLN A 121 -0.47 1.49 13.48
CA GLN A 121 0.44 0.73 12.62
C GLN A 121 -0.08 0.63 11.21
N ARG A 122 -0.40 1.80 10.65
CA ARG A 122 -1.05 1.95 9.36
C ARG A 122 -0.23 1.33 8.23
N LEU A 123 1.08 1.54 8.25
CA LEU A 123 1.97 1.21 7.14
C LEU A 123 2.98 0.14 7.55
N ARG A 124 3.19 -0.83 6.67
CA ARG A 124 4.18 -1.88 6.81
C ARG A 124 4.92 -2.05 5.49
N GLU A 125 6.24 -2.04 5.50
CA GLU A 125 7.05 -2.31 4.31
C GLU A 125 7.44 -3.78 4.27
N VAL A 126 7.40 -4.38 3.08
CA VAL A 126 7.89 -5.73 2.83
C VAL A 126 9.24 -5.65 2.12
N LEU A 127 10.27 -6.20 2.76
CA LEU A 127 11.63 -6.22 2.24
C LEU A 127 11.85 -7.37 1.25
N ASP A 128 12.98 -7.35 0.55
CA ASP A 128 13.35 -8.34 -0.47
C ASP A 128 13.42 -9.78 0.06
N ASP A 129 13.73 -9.95 1.35
CA ASP A 129 13.76 -11.24 2.03
C ASP A 129 12.38 -11.68 2.56
N GLY A 130 11.34 -10.90 2.31
CA GLY A 130 9.97 -11.13 2.79
C GLY A 130 9.73 -10.72 4.25
N SER A 131 10.75 -10.19 4.93
CA SER A 131 10.57 -9.61 6.26
C SER A 131 9.73 -8.34 6.20
N VAL A 132 9.07 -8.02 7.31
CA VAL A 132 8.13 -6.91 7.39
C VAL A 132 8.65 -5.89 8.38
N VAL A 133 8.88 -4.67 7.91
CA VAL A 133 9.20 -3.51 8.72
C VAL A 133 7.91 -2.79 9.07
N ILE A 134 7.65 -2.62 10.36
CA ILE A 134 6.49 -1.88 10.85
C ILE A 134 6.95 -0.46 11.16
N PHE A 135 6.32 0.53 10.54
CA PHE A 135 6.60 1.92 10.86
C PHE A 135 5.95 2.29 12.21
N PRO A 136 6.62 3.12 13.03
CA PRO A 136 6.08 3.53 14.31
C PRO A 136 4.79 4.33 14.14
N ASP A 137 3.93 4.25 15.16
CA ASP A 137 2.71 5.05 15.28
C ASP A 137 3.10 6.51 15.53
N GLU A 138 3.34 7.27 14.48
CA GLU A 138 3.33 8.72 14.61
C GLU A 138 1.85 9.18 14.66
N PRO A 139 1.38 9.76 15.78
CA PRO A 139 0.07 10.37 15.81
C PRO A 139 0.00 11.46 14.72
N MET A 140 -1.15 11.59 14.05
CA MET A 140 -1.39 12.67 13.06
C MET A 140 -1.32 14.06 13.73
N THR A 141 -0.14 14.53 14.07
CA THR A 141 0.17 15.96 14.28
C THR A 141 0.88 16.54 13.08
N SER A 142 1.41 15.68 12.22
CA SER A 142 2.06 16.02 10.98
C SER A 142 1.32 15.25 9.90
N SER A 143 0.36 15.88 9.22
CA SER A 143 -0.23 15.32 8.01
C SER A 143 0.94 14.89 7.12
N PRO A 144 1.17 13.59 6.89
CA PRO A 144 2.08 13.23 5.83
C PRO A 144 1.39 13.72 4.57
N GLY A 145 2.12 14.37 3.65
CA GLY A 145 1.60 15.10 2.48
C GLY A 145 0.82 14.27 1.45
N TRP A 146 0.07 13.26 1.89
CA TRP A 146 -1.09 12.69 1.24
C TRP A 146 -2.11 13.80 1.05
N GLY A 147 -2.39 14.15 -0.20
CA GLY A 147 -3.36 15.16 -0.59
C GLY A 147 -4.82 14.78 -0.30
N ILE A 148 -5.12 14.29 0.90
CA ILE A 148 -6.44 14.44 1.49
C ILE A 148 -6.32 15.70 2.33
N ALA A 149 -6.60 16.85 1.70
CA ALA A 149 -6.92 18.03 2.46
C ALA A 149 -8.05 17.61 3.40
N ALA A 150 -7.78 17.61 4.70
CA ALA A 150 -8.86 17.77 5.65
C ALA A 150 -9.52 19.08 5.23
N ASP A 151 -10.72 18.97 4.67
CA ASP A 151 -11.61 20.10 4.43
C ASP A 151 -11.72 20.82 5.78
N GLU A 152 -10.99 21.92 5.90
CA GLU A 152 -11.15 22.85 7.01
C GLU A 152 -12.60 23.29 6.93
N SER A 153 -13.41 22.75 7.84
CA SER A 153 -14.76 23.23 8.07
C SER A 153 -14.64 24.67 8.54
N ASP A 154 -14.76 25.62 7.60
CA ASP A 154 -14.93 27.02 7.89
C ASP A 154 -16.35 27.23 8.43
N ASP A 155 -16.40 27.62 9.69
CA ASP A 155 -17.58 27.98 10.46
C ASP A 155 -18.22 29.24 9.82
N GLY A 156 -19.49 29.16 9.43
CA GLY A 156 -20.26 30.28 8.90
C GLY A 156 -21.73 30.20 9.25
#